data_AF-A0A440MZ11-F1
#
_entry.id   AF-A0A440MZ11-F1
#
_cell.length_a   1.000
_cell.length_b   1.000
_cell.length_c   1.000
_cell.angle_alpha   90.00
_cell.angle_beta   90.00
_cell.angle_gamma   90.00
#
_symmetry.space_group_name_H-M   'P 1'
#
loop_
_entity.id
_entity.type
_entity.pdbx_description
1 polymer ?
#
loop_
_entity_poly.entity_id
_entity_poly.type
_entity_poly.pdbx_seq_one_letter_code
_entity_poly.pdbx_strand_id
1 'polypeptide(L)'
;MTNNWHAPEMFSQLFASGNHTDQTAQDSAITQILQTAFPVGTVVSDVKSSLSKEGFQDIPPPPLDCVPPAKEAEVLPRTVHTPCYDVRDQMEYQWMIGGICRAHIFAKWMTGETGRVSQIQGYGSTACL
;
A
#
# COMPACT_ATOMS: atom_id res chain seq x y z
N MET A 1 13.19 -13.72 -1.26
CA MET A 1 12.63 -12.36 -1.29
C MET A 1 13.79 -11.39 -1.19
N THR A 2 13.99 -10.53 -2.19
CA THR A 2 14.98 -9.46 -2.14
C THR A 2 14.41 -8.37 -1.22
N ASN A 3 15.04 -8.11 -0.09
CA ASN A 3 14.61 -7.02 0.78
C ASN A 3 15.10 -5.71 0.16
N ASN A 4 14.20 -4.75 -0.06
CA ASN A 4 14.61 -3.39 -0.36
C ASN A 4 15.17 -2.74 0.90
N TRP A 5 16.23 -1.95 0.75
CA TRP A 5 16.88 -1.23 1.84
C TRP A 5 16.58 0.28 1.83
N HIS A 6 15.85 0.73 0.81
CA HIS A 6 15.54 2.12 0.58
C HIS A 6 14.07 2.25 0.20
N ALA A 7 13.50 3.44 0.44
CA ALA A 7 12.20 3.80 -0.09
C ALA A 7 12.23 3.78 -1.64
N PRO A 8 11.06 3.65 -2.31
CA PRO A 8 10.99 3.72 -3.77
C PRO A 8 11.52 5.06 -4.26
N GLU A 9 12.12 5.07 -5.45
CA GLU A 9 12.76 6.26 -6.01
C GLU A 9 11.76 7.40 -6.16
N MET A 10 10.53 7.08 -6.59
CA MET A 10 9.46 8.05 -6.75
C MET A 10 9.06 8.79 -5.44
N PHE A 11 9.41 8.24 -4.26
CA PHE A 11 9.19 8.89 -2.96
C PHE A 11 10.48 9.31 -2.26
N SER A 12 11.63 9.26 -2.95
CA SER A 12 12.95 9.56 -2.37
C SER A 12 13.00 10.92 -1.65
N GLN A 13 12.43 11.96 -2.26
CA GLN A 13 12.36 13.29 -1.66
C GLN A 13 11.49 13.34 -0.40
N LEU A 14 10.39 12.58 -0.39
CA LEU A 14 9.52 12.51 0.77
C LEU A 14 10.26 11.90 1.95
N PHE A 15 10.99 10.80 1.75
CA PHE A 15 11.65 10.08 2.84
C PHE A 15 13.06 10.57 3.18
N ALA A 16 13.65 11.47 2.37
CA ALA A 16 14.95 12.07 2.65
C ALA A 16 14.94 13.03 3.85
N SER A 17 13.80 13.64 4.20
CA SER A 17 13.69 14.65 5.26
C SER A 17 13.56 14.07 6.68
N GLY A 18 13.42 12.74 6.81
CA GLY A 18 13.61 12.01 8.07
C GLY A 18 12.62 12.28 9.21
N ASN A 19 11.54 13.06 8.99
CA ASN A 19 10.66 13.49 10.07
C ASN A 19 9.19 13.48 9.65
N HIS A 20 8.58 12.28 9.63
CA HIS A 20 7.14 12.11 9.42
C HIS A 20 6.48 11.65 10.71
N THR A 21 6.37 12.56 11.68
CA THR A 21 5.57 12.31 12.89
C THR A 21 4.07 12.45 12.65
N ASP A 22 3.66 13.05 11.52
CA ASP A 22 2.26 13.14 11.09
C ASP A 22 1.97 12.18 9.94
N GLN A 23 1.33 11.06 10.28
CA GLN A 23 0.90 10.04 9.33
C GLN A 23 -0.07 10.59 8.27
N THR A 24 -0.95 11.53 8.64
CA THR A 24 -1.95 12.10 7.72
C THR A 24 -1.26 12.96 6.66
N ALA A 25 -0.29 13.76 7.07
CA ALA A 25 0.52 14.56 6.15
C ALA A 25 1.33 13.67 5.20
N GLN A 26 1.90 12.58 5.72
CA GLN A 26 2.64 11.61 4.90
C GLN A 26 1.73 10.95 3.86
N ASP A 27 0.57 10.42 4.26
CA ASP A 27 -0.38 9.77 3.35
C ASP A 27 -0.89 10.73 2.28
N SER A 28 -1.13 11.99 2.65
CA SER A 28 -1.50 13.06 1.72
C SER A 28 -0.39 13.31 0.68
N ALA A 29 0.88 13.41 1.12
CA ALA A 29 2.02 13.61 0.23
C ALA A 29 2.24 12.41 -0.72
N ILE A 30 2.16 11.17 -0.19
CA ILE A 30 2.22 9.94 -1.02
C ILE A 30 1.10 9.97 -2.06
N THR A 31 -0.12 10.27 -1.63
CA THR A 31 -1.29 10.37 -2.51
C THR A 31 -1.07 11.41 -3.61
N GLN A 32 -0.55 12.59 -3.28
CA GLN A 32 -0.29 13.65 -4.25
C GLN A 32 0.76 13.24 -5.30
N ILE A 33 1.83 12.56 -4.88
CA ILE A 33 2.86 12.03 -5.79
C ILE A 33 2.23 11.00 -6.74
N LEU A 34 1.43 10.06 -6.21
CA LEU A 34 0.75 9.05 -7.00
C LEU A 34 -0.25 9.66 -7.99
N GLN A 35 -1.03 10.65 -7.58
CA GLN A 35 -1.98 11.35 -8.46
C GLN A 35 -1.28 12.14 -9.56
N THR A 36 -0.10 12.68 -9.27
CA THR A 36 0.73 13.37 -10.27
C THR A 36 1.30 12.38 -11.30
N ALA A 37 1.77 11.21 -10.84
CA ALA A 37 2.31 10.17 -11.71
C ALA A 37 1.22 9.43 -12.51
N PHE A 38 0.04 9.25 -11.91
CA PHE A 38 -1.07 8.47 -12.45
C PHE A 38 -2.37 9.28 -12.38
N PRO A 39 -2.55 10.28 -13.26
CA PRO A 39 -3.75 11.10 -13.27
C PRO A 39 -5.00 10.27 -13.62
N VAL A 40 -6.17 10.85 -13.32
CA VAL A 40 -7.47 10.28 -13.68
C VAL A 40 -7.50 9.96 -15.19
N GLY A 41 -7.97 8.77 -15.53
CA GLY A 41 -7.96 8.25 -16.89
C GLY A 41 -6.69 7.49 -17.27
N THR A 42 -5.72 7.29 -16.37
CA THR A 42 -4.59 6.38 -16.64
C THR A 42 -5.08 4.94 -16.79
N VAL A 43 -4.46 4.15 -17.66
CA VAL A 43 -4.81 2.73 -17.82
C VAL A 43 -4.21 1.94 -16.65
N VAL A 44 -4.98 1.03 -16.05
CA VAL A 44 -4.53 0.24 -14.88
C VAL A 44 -3.26 -0.57 -15.17
N SER A 45 -3.10 -1.08 -16.40
CA SER A 45 -1.88 -1.79 -16.79
C SER A 45 -0.63 -0.91 -16.69
N ASP A 46 -0.77 0.37 -17.01
CA ASP A 46 0.34 1.33 -17.00
C ASP A 46 0.70 1.69 -15.56
N VAL A 47 -0.30 1.82 -14.68
CA VAL A 47 -0.08 1.96 -13.22
C VAL A 47 0.68 0.77 -12.68
N LYS A 48 0.18 -0.44 -12.90
CA LYS A 48 0.82 -1.68 -12.42
C LYS A 48 2.23 -1.84 -12.96
N SER A 49 2.44 -1.62 -14.25
CA SER A 49 3.75 -1.72 -14.90
C SER A 49 4.74 -0.70 -14.32
N SER A 50 4.30 0.53 -14.10
CA SER A 50 5.15 1.59 -13.55
C SER A 50 5.51 1.33 -12.09
N LEU A 51 4.52 0.96 -11.25
CA LEU A 51 4.76 0.59 -9.85
C LEU A 51 5.65 -0.66 -9.73
N SER A 52 5.48 -1.65 -10.61
CA SER A 52 6.34 -2.84 -10.63
C SER A 52 7.80 -2.50 -10.92
N LYS A 53 8.08 -1.50 -11.77
CA LYS A 53 9.44 -1.03 -12.04
C LYS A 53 10.09 -0.38 -10.82
N GLU A 54 9.29 0.29 -9.99
CA GLU A 54 9.71 0.81 -8.69
C GLU A 54 9.91 -0.30 -7.65
N GLY A 55 9.46 -1.52 -7.93
CA GLY A 55 9.58 -2.70 -7.05
C GLY A 55 8.34 -2.99 -6.21
N PHE A 56 7.20 -2.34 -6.49
CA PHE A 56 5.93 -2.70 -5.88
C PHE A 56 5.49 -4.10 -6.33
N GLN A 57 4.74 -4.77 -5.48
CA GLN A 57 4.25 -6.13 -5.68
C GLN A 57 2.75 -6.20 -5.42
N ASP A 58 2.07 -7.14 -6.09
CA ASP A 58 0.68 -7.45 -5.76
C ASP A 58 0.59 -7.97 -4.33
N ILE A 59 -0.44 -7.54 -3.61
CA ILE A 59 -0.67 -7.97 -2.24
C ILE A 59 -1.26 -9.39 -2.26
N PRO A 60 -0.70 -10.34 -1.52
CA PRO A 60 -1.20 -11.72 -1.51
C PRO A 60 -2.67 -11.75 -1.08
N PRO A 61 -3.47 -12.67 -1.64
CA PRO A 61 -4.87 -12.78 -1.26
C PRO A 61 -5.01 -13.06 0.24
N PRO A 62 -6.10 -12.59 0.88
CA PRO A 62 -6.34 -12.85 2.28
C PRO A 62 -6.40 -14.37 2.56
N PRO A 63 -5.98 -14.81 3.75
CA PRO A 63 -6.10 -16.21 4.17
C PRO A 63 -7.54 -16.74 4.03
N LEU A 64 -7.70 -18.01 3.72
CA LEU A 64 -9.01 -18.65 3.51
C LEU A 64 -9.90 -18.63 4.77
N ASP A 65 -9.28 -18.54 5.94
CA ASP A 65 -9.89 -18.48 7.27
C ASP A 65 -10.17 -17.05 7.74
N CYS A 66 -10.03 -16.06 6.86
CA CYS A 66 -10.35 -14.69 7.20
C CYS A 66 -11.85 -14.51 7.46
N VAL A 67 -12.19 -13.63 8.41
CA VAL A 67 -13.57 -13.31 8.76
C VAL A 67 -13.96 -11.96 8.14
N PRO A 68 -15.07 -11.86 7.39
CA PRO A 68 -15.53 -10.59 6.84
C PRO A 68 -15.76 -9.57 7.95
N PRO A 69 -15.40 -8.28 7.76
CA PRO A 69 -15.59 -7.24 8.79
C PRO A 69 -17.04 -7.10 9.30
N ALA A 70 -18.02 -7.49 8.48
CA ALA A 70 -19.44 -7.45 8.80
C ALA A 70 -19.92 -8.58 9.73
N LYS A 71 -19.05 -9.54 10.05
CA LYS A 71 -19.29 -10.53 11.10
C LYS A 71 -18.35 -10.20 12.25
N GLU A 72 -18.87 -9.60 13.31
CA GLU A 72 -18.21 -9.63 14.61
C GLU A 72 -17.80 -11.08 14.86
N ALA A 73 -16.50 -11.35 14.92
CA ALA A 73 -15.99 -12.70 15.13
C ALA A 73 -16.69 -13.26 16.38
N GLU A 74 -17.30 -14.45 16.27
CA GLU A 74 -17.86 -15.14 17.44
C GLU A 74 -16.72 -15.38 18.43
N VAL A 75 -16.65 -14.55 19.47
CA VAL A 75 -15.55 -14.59 20.45
C VAL A 75 -15.83 -15.72 21.44
N LEU A 76 -15.44 -16.95 21.07
CA LEU A 76 -15.40 -18.11 21.97
C LEU A 76 -14.10 -18.91 21.77
N PRO A 77 -13.50 -19.44 22.84
CA PRO A 77 -12.67 -18.73 23.80
C PRO A 77 -11.18 -18.63 23.40
N ARG A 78 -10.76 -18.93 22.16
CA ARG A 78 -9.32 -18.90 21.79
C ARG A 78 -8.96 -18.74 20.31
N THR A 79 -9.92 -18.54 19.42
CA THR A 79 -9.62 -18.42 17.98
C THR A 79 -9.50 -16.95 17.59
N VAL A 80 -8.26 -16.48 17.37
CA VAL A 80 -8.02 -15.16 16.79
C VAL A 80 -8.28 -15.29 15.29
N HIS A 81 -9.36 -14.70 14.81
CA HIS A 81 -9.67 -14.65 13.38
C HIS A 81 -9.05 -13.41 12.74
N THR A 82 -8.33 -13.59 11.63
CA THR A 82 -7.81 -12.46 10.85
C THR A 82 -8.95 -11.81 10.07
N PRO A 83 -9.17 -10.49 10.17
CA PRO A 83 -10.17 -9.82 9.35
C PRO A 83 -9.81 -9.92 7.86
N CYS A 84 -10.79 -10.20 7.00
CA CYS A 84 -10.57 -10.16 5.55
C CYS A 84 -10.22 -8.73 5.12
N TYR A 85 -9.19 -8.59 4.30
CA TYR A 85 -8.80 -7.33 3.66
C TYR A 85 -9.05 -7.40 2.15
N ASP A 86 -9.49 -6.28 1.58
CA ASP A 86 -9.68 -6.18 0.13
C ASP A 86 -8.34 -5.89 -0.54
N VAL A 87 -7.84 -6.85 -1.31
CA VAL A 87 -6.59 -6.73 -2.08
C VAL A 87 -6.81 -6.24 -3.51
N ARG A 88 -8.06 -6.00 -3.90
CA ARG A 88 -8.35 -5.54 -5.25
C ARG A 88 -7.76 -4.15 -5.45
N ASP A 89 -7.17 -3.97 -6.63
CA ASP A 89 -6.69 -2.68 -7.10
C ASP A 89 -5.68 -1.99 -6.17
N GLN A 90 -4.79 -2.80 -5.57
CA GLN A 90 -3.69 -2.29 -4.76
C GLN A 90 -2.38 -3.06 -4.96
N MET A 91 -1.27 -2.36 -4.80
CA MET A 91 0.08 -2.92 -4.73
C MET A 91 0.83 -2.35 -3.54
N GLU A 92 1.81 -3.11 -3.04
CA GLU A 92 2.62 -2.76 -1.88
C GLU A 92 4.09 -2.69 -2.24
N TYR A 93 4.79 -1.72 -1.66
CA TYR A 93 6.24 -1.69 -1.58
C TYR A 93 6.69 -1.75 -0.13
N GLN A 94 7.69 -2.58 0.15
CA GLN A 94 8.26 -2.74 1.48
C GLN A 94 9.77 -2.54 1.48
N TRP A 95 10.30 -1.92 2.53
CA TRP A 95 11.74 -1.79 2.76
C TRP A 95 12.10 -1.84 4.24
N MET A 96 13.37 -2.15 4.51
CA MET A 96 13.93 -2.19 5.87
C MET A 96 14.51 -0.83 6.25
N ILE A 97 14.26 -0.39 7.48
CA ILE A 97 14.86 0.79 8.11
C ILE A 97 15.68 0.34 9.31
N GLY A 98 16.99 0.60 9.28
CA GLY A 98 17.90 0.27 10.39
C GLY A 98 17.97 -1.21 10.76
N GLY A 99 17.48 -2.12 9.91
CA GLY A 99 17.45 -3.57 10.16
C GLY A 99 16.41 -4.05 11.19
N ILE A 100 15.75 -3.14 11.90
CA ILE A 100 14.79 -3.44 12.99
C ILE A 100 13.37 -2.97 12.68
N CYS A 101 13.21 -2.05 11.74
CA CYS A 101 11.92 -1.57 11.30
C CYS A 101 11.66 -1.98 9.85
N ARG A 102 10.39 -2.19 9.52
CA ARG A 102 9.88 -2.39 8.18
C ARG A 102 8.89 -1.28 7.87
N ALA A 103 9.10 -0.63 6.75
CA ALA A 103 8.18 0.37 6.23
C ALA A 103 7.49 -0.16 4.97
N HIS A 104 6.26 0.32 4.78
CA HIS A 104 5.32 -0.11 3.76
C HIS A 104 4.74 1.13 3.08
N ILE A 105 4.55 1.07 1.77
CA ILE A 105 3.70 1.97 1.00
C ILE A 105 2.69 1.14 0.25
N PHE A 106 1.41 1.43 0.47
CA PHE A 106 0.29 0.86 -0.26
C PHE A 106 -0.16 1.87 -1.30
N ALA A 107 -0.16 1.49 -2.57
CA ALA A 107 -0.78 2.24 -3.65
C ALA A 107 -2.10 1.57 -4.02
N LYS A 108 -3.21 2.28 -3.82
CA LYS A 108 -4.57 1.78 -4.09
C LYS A 108 -5.24 2.66 -5.14
N TRP A 109 -5.90 2.05 -6.12
CA TRP A 109 -6.67 2.76 -7.13
C TRP A 109 -8.12 2.26 -7.19
N MET A 110 -8.96 3.05 -7.83
CA MET A 110 -10.31 2.68 -8.23
C MET A 110 -10.42 2.76 -9.75
N THR A 111 -11.20 1.86 -10.33
CA THR A 111 -11.48 1.84 -11.76
C THR A 111 -12.85 2.41 -12.06
N GLY A 112 -12.95 3.31 -13.03
CA GLY A 112 -14.22 3.72 -13.62
C GLY A 112 -14.76 2.71 -14.63
N GLU A 113 -15.88 3.05 -15.27
CA GLU A 113 -16.60 2.18 -16.23
C GLU A 113 -15.76 1.69 -17.42
N THR A 114 -14.68 2.39 -17.73
CA THR A 114 -13.79 2.07 -18.87
C THR A 114 -12.55 1.25 -18.47
N GLY A 115 -12.47 0.76 -17.22
CA GLY A 115 -11.29 0.05 -16.71
C GLY A 115 -10.06 0.95 -16.54
N ARG A 116 -10.27 2.27 -16.51
CA ARG A 116 -9.25 3.30 -16.30
C ARG A 116 -9.34 3.82 -14.87
N VAL A 117 -8.23 4.33 -14.35
CA VAL A 117 -8.14 4.91 -13.01
C VAL A 117 -9.14 6.07 -12.88
N SER A 118 -10.06 5.97 -11.93
CA SER A 118 -10.94 7.07 -11.52
C SER A 118 -10.38 7.81 -10.31
N GLN A 119 -9.62 7.11 -9.46
CA GLN A 119 -8.95 7.66 -8.29
C GLN A 119 -7.73 6.81 -7.92
N ILE A 120 -6.70 7.44 -7.38
CA ILE A 120 -5.55 6.77 -6.78
C ILE A 120 -5.19 7.43 -5.44
N GLN A 121 -4.81 6.60 -4.48
CA GLN A 121 -4.47 6.97 -3.10
C GLN A 121 -3.25 6.16 -2.65
N GLY A 122 -2.51 6.75 -1.72
CA GLY A 122 -1.33 6.13 -1.12
C GLY A 122 -1.37 6.19 0.39
N TYR A 123 -0.88 5.13 1.03
CA TYR A 123 -0.80 5.03 2.49
C TYR A 123 0.57 4.51 2.89
N GLY A 124 1.21 5.16 3.84
CA GLY A 124 2.44 4.69 4.47
C GLY A 124 2.15 3.91 5.75
N SER A 125 3.02 2.98 6.11
CA SER A 125 3.03 2.41 7.46
C SER A 125 4.46 2.02 7.83
N THR A 126 4.80 2.09 9.12
CA THR A 126 6.09 1.60 9.64
C THR A 126 5.85 0.81 10.91
N ALA A 127 6.47 -0.36 11.00
CA ALA A 127 6.46 -1.21 12.19
C ALA A 127 7.90 -1.59 12.58
N CYS A 128 8.21 -1.57 13.88
CA CYS A 128 9.52 -1.94 14.42
C CYS A 128 9.39 -3.14 15.36
N LEU A 129 10.44 -3.97 15.42
CA LEU A 129 10.59 -5.08 16.38
C LEU A 129 11.00 -4.58 17.77
#